data_AF-A0ABD3QSN0-F1
#
_entry.id   AF-A0ABD3QSN0-F1
#
_cell.length_a   1.000
_cell.length_b   1.000
_cell.length_c   1.000
_cell.angle_alpha   90.00
_cell.angle_beta   90.00
_cell.angle_gamma   90.00
#
_symmetry.space_group_name_H-M   'P 1'
#
loop_
_entity.id
_entity.type
_entity.pdbx_description
1 polymer ?
#
loop_
_entity_poly.entity_id
_entity_poly.type
_entity_poly.pdbx_seq_one_letter_code
_entity_poly.pdbx_strand_id
1 'polypeptide(L)'
;MPISQYHHDLIVQYNSSYRNGLTTQEASERRSDSDGLNCIDPPIKCPKWVCCLLPCINHTPSMKQFRLVQPDDAEVLRDGNWIRYDAASLVIGDIVRLVEGDVVPADCVVISLGMDHVEETAQSIENGSSADGVDSLEMTVDSHFITGESKPRRISVDANRAAEPATLYYGSRILEGACVALVVQTGKRVLLAHLITQGRWPPKHDLTEKVKSGDFLRRDDEGISLISVT
;
A
#
# COMPACT_ATOMS: atom_id res chain seq x y z
N MET A 1 14.27 -17.48 0.69
CA MET A 1 15.21 -16.92 -0.31
C MET A 1 15.95 -15.70 0.24
N PRO A 2 17.18 -15.41 -0.21
CA PRO A 2 17.90 -14.20 0.16
C PRO A 2 17.31 -12.98 -0.57
N ILE A 3 17.03 -11.92 0.19
CA ILE A 3 16.62 -10.62 -0.35
C ILE A 3 17.84 -9.87 -0.91
N SER A 4 17.61 -8.93 -1.84
CA SER A 4 18.69 -8.08 -2.36
C SER A 4 19.27 -7.18 -1.26
N GLN A 5 20.51 -6.70 -1.44
CA GLN A 5 21.12 -5.76 -0.49
C GLN A 5 20.29 -4.47 -0.36
N TYR A 6 19.73 -3.98 -1.46
CA TYR A 6 18.84 -2.83 -1.46
C TYR A 6 17.63 -3.04 -0.54
N HIS A 7 16.96 -4.19 -0.65
CA HIS A 7 15.82 -4.49 0.22
C HIS A 7 16.23 -4.65 1.69
N HIS A 8 17.39 -5.24 1.94
CA HIS A 8 17.94 -5.33 3.29
C HIS A 8 18.16 -3.94 3.89
N ASP A 9 18.81 -3.03 3.15
CA ASP A 9 19.08 -1.66 3.58
C ASP A 9 17.78 -0.88 3.81
N LEU A 10 16.78 -1.07 2.95
CA LEU A 10 15.45 -0.46 3.10
C LEU A 10 14.75 -0.95 4.38
N ILE A 11 14.76 -2.25 4.65
CA ILE A 11 14.16 -2.82 5.87
C ILE A 11 14.84 -2.26 7.13
N VAL A 12 16.17 -2.14 7.12
CA VAL A 12 16.94 -1.52 8.20
C VAL A 12 16.60 -0.04 8.36
N GLN A 13 16.47 0.71 7.26
CA GLN A 13 16.07 2.12 7.28
C GLN A 13 14.73 2.34 7.99
N TYR A 14 13.77 1.43 7.82
CA TYR A 14 12.45 1.49 8.48
C TYR A 14 12.39 0.79 9.85
N ASN A 15 13.56 0.43 10.40
CA ASN A 15 13.71 -0.27 11.68
C ASN A 15 12.76 -1.48 11.77
N SER A 16 12.78 -2.34 10.76
CA SER A 16 11.95 -3.55 10.66
C SER A 16 12.83 -4.78 10.50
N SER A 17 12.23 -5.97 10.61
CA SER A 17 12.92 -7.25 10.45
C SER A 17 12.25 -8.07 9.36
N TYR A 18 13.00 -8.50 8.36
CA TYR A 18 12.45 -9.35 7.29
C TYR A 18 11.87 -10.67 7.80
N ARG A 19 12.47 -11.23 8.85
CA ARG A 19 12.09 -12.55 9.39
C ARG A 19 11.02 -12.46 10.47
N ASN A 20 11.06 -11.40 11.27
CA ASN A 20 10.22 -11.30 12.46
C ASN A 20 9.15 -10.22 12.35
N GLY A 21 9.25 -9.35 11.35
CA GLY A 21 8.45 -8.13 11.28
C GLY A 21 8.72 -7.20 12.46
N LEU A 22 7.74 -6.35 12.76
CA LEU A 22 7.74 -5.53 13.98
C LEU A 22 7.17 -6.30 15.15
N THR A 23 7.51 -5.90 16.37
CA THR A 23 6.75 -6.35 17.54
C THR A 23 5.40 -5.63 17.62
N THR A 24 4.42 -6.25 18.27
CA THR A 24 3.11 -5.62 18.54
C THR A 24 3.26 -4.33 19.33
N GLN A 25 4.24 -4.27 20.23
CA GLN A 25 4.54 -3.07 21.02
C GLN A 25 5.09 -1.95 20.15
N GLU A 26 6.12 -2.20 19.32
CA GLU A 26 6.68 -1.19 18.40
C GLU A 26 5.62 -0.64 17.45
N ALA A 27 4.74 -1.50 16.93
CA ALA A 27 3.64 -1.07 16.08
C ALA A 27 2.62 -0.20 16.83
N SER A 28 2.41 -0.45 18.13
CA SER A 28 1.55 0.39 18.98
C SER A 28 2.19 1.74 19.30
N GLU A 29 3.49 1.77 19.58
CA GLU A 29 4.25 3.00 19.84
C GLU A 29 4.26 3.88 18.59
N ARG A 30 4.53 3.32 17.41
CA ARG A 30 4.47 4.06 16.14
C ARG A 30 3.11 4.69 15.87
N ARG A 31 1.99 4.04 16.24
CA ARG A 31 0.65 4.62 16.11
C ARG A 31 0.40 5.79 17.07
N SER A 32 1.06 5.76 18.23
CA SER A 32 0.93 6.79 19.25
C SER A 32 1.75 8.04 18.90
N ASP A 33 2.91 7.84 18.26
CA ASP A 33 3.87 8.91 17.95
C ASP A 33 3.70 9.54 16.56
N SER A 34 3.04 8.84 15.61
CA SER A 34 2.85 9.30 14.23
C SER A 34 1.46 9.93 13.97
N ASP A 35 1.20 10.35 12.72
CA ASP A 35 -0.06 10.98 12.22
C ASP A 35 -1.40 10.21 12.47
N GLY A 36 -1.38 9.17 13.32
CA GLY A 36 -2.52 8.39 13.74
C GLY A 36 -2.70 7.09 12.96
N LEU A 37 -3.96 6.66 12.85
CA LEU A 37 -4.34 5.46 12.12
C LEU A 37 -4.08 5.58 10.61
N ASN A 38 -3.91 4.46 9.93
CA ASN A 38 -3.84 4.33 8.47
C ASN A 38 -5.23 4.55 7.84
N CYS A 39 -5.78 5.75 8.00
CA CYS A 39 -7.07 6.17 7.47
C CYS A 39 -6.89 7.29 6.45
N ILE A 40 -7.71 7.27 5.41
CA ILE A 40 -7.75 8.30 4.37
C ILE A 40 -9.08 9.05 4.46
N ASP A 41 -9.02 10.39 4.40
CA ASP A 41 -10.22 11.20 4.35
C ASP A 41 -10.96 11.03 3.01
N PRO A 42 -12.30 10.97 3.01
CA PRO A 42 -13.06 10.85 1.76
C PRO A 42 -12.89 12.10 0.89
N PRO A 43 -13.01 11.95 -0.45
CA PRO A 43 -12.78 13.04 -1.39
C PRO A 43 -13.77 14.21 -1.24
N ILE A 44 -14.98 13.93 -0.75
CA ILE A 44 -15.98 14.95 -0.46
C ILE A 44 -16.05 15.14 1.05
N LYS A 45 -15.49 16.25 1.54
CA LYS A 45 -15.59 16.67 2.95
C LYS A 45 -16.97 17.25 3.23
N CYS A 46 -17.95 16.38 3.46
CA CYS A 46 -19.28 16.80 3.89
C CYS A 46 -19.56 16.30 5.32
N PRO A 47 -20.10 17.15 6.22
CA PRO A 47 -20.57 16.69 7.52
C PRO A 47 -21.62 15.58 7.36
N LYS A 48 -21.63 14.61 8.30
CA LYS A 48 -22.55 13.46 8.25
C LYS A 48 -24.02 13.88 8.05
N TRP A 49 -24.45 14.96 8.70
CA TRP A 49 -25.81 15.48 8.57
C TRP A 49 -26.16 15.95 7.16
N VAL A 50 -25.21 16.50 6.40
CA VAL A 50 -25.41 16.92 5.00
C VAL A 50 -25.58 15.70 4.11
N CYS A 51 -24.82 14.63 4.36
CA CYS A 51 -24.92 13.37 3.62
C CYS A 51 -26.30 12.70 3.77
N CYS A 52 -26.93 12.83 4.94
CA CYS A 52 -28.30 12.36 5.18
C CYS A 52 -29.36 13.17 4.44
N LEU A 53 -29.12 14.47 4.20
CA LEU A 53 -30.03 15.35 3.47
C LEU A 53 -29.82 15.29 1.95
N LEU A 54 -28.62 14.89 1.51
CA LEU A 54 -28.22 14.79 0.11
C LEU A 54 -27.59 13.41 -0.17
N PRO A 55 -28.38 12.32 -0.17
CA PRO A 55 -27.88 10.97 -0.38
C PRO A 55 -27.16 10.80 -1.73
N CYS A 56 -27.47 11.65 -2.71
CA CYS A 56 -26.81 11.70 -4.02
C CYS A 56 -25.28 11.90 -3.94
N ILE A 57 -24.75 12.51 -2.87
CA ILE A 57 -23.30 12.69 -2.66
C ILE A 57 -22.59 11.33 -2.66
N ASN A 58 -23.19 10.30 -2.06
CA ASN A 58 -22.65 8.94 -2.03
C ASN A 58 -22.68 8.25 -3.40
N HIS A 59 -23.44 8.77 -4.35
CA HIS A 59 -23.55 8.22 -5.71
C HIS A 59 -22.64 8.90 -6.72
N THR A 60 -21.89 9.92 -6.31
CA THR A 60 -20.86 10.53 -7.16
C THR A 60 -19.80 9.48 -7.56
N PRO A 61 -19.20 9.58 -8.77
CA PRO A 61 -18.19 8.63 -9.22
C PRO A 61 -17.00 8.49 -8.25
N SER A 62 -16.52 9.61 -7.71
CA SER A 62 -15.42 9.63 -6.74
C SER A 62 -15.76 8.90 -5.44
N MET A 63 -16.95 9.11 -4.86
CA MET A 63 -17.36 8.39 -3.64
C MET A 63 -17.63 6.90 -3.87
N LYS A 64 -18.06 6.50 -5.08
CA LYS A 64 -18.16 5.09 -5.46
C LYS A 64 -16.78 4.44 -5.55
N GLN A 65 -15.86 5.06 -6.28
CA GLN A 65 -14.49 4.57 -6.41
C GLN A 65 -13.77 4.53 -5.06
N PHE A 66 -14.02 5.51 -4.18
CA PHE A 66 -13.34 5.60 -2.89
C PHE A 66 -13.60 4.36 -2.05
N ARG A 67 -14.84 3.86 -2.06
CA ARG A 67 -15.22 2.61 -1.39
C ARG A 67 -14.57 1.36 -1.98
N LEU A 68 -14.24 1.36 -3.27
CA LEU A 68 -13.62 0.21 -3.94
C LEU A 68 -12.11 0.09 -3.67
N VAL A 69 -11.48 1.20 -3.28
CA VAL A 69 -10.05 1.29 -2.97
C VAL A 69 -9.75 1.22 -1.48
N GLN A 70 -10.77 1.05 -0.62
CA GLN A 70 -10.56 0.82 0.82
C GLN A 70 -10.29 -0.66 1.08
N PRO A 71 -9.12 -1.03 1.63
CA PRO A 71 -8.88 -2.34 2.23
C PRO A 71 -9.67 -2.48 3.54
N ASP A 72 -10.12 -3.70 3.86
CA ASP A 72 -10.73 -4.01 5.16
C ASP A 72 -9.67 -4.47 6.17
N ASP A 73 -8.85 -5.45 5.78
CA ASP A 73 -7.78 -6.02 6.59
C ASP A 73 -6.48 -6.20 5.79
N ALA A 74 -5.41 -6.59 6.48
CA ALA A 74 -4.16 -7.00 5.89
C ALA A 74 -3.49 -8.08 6.73
N GLU A 75 -2.79 -9.02 6.08
CA GLU A 75 -1.94 -10.00 6.74
C GLU A 75 -0.55 -9.40 6.97
N VAL A 76 -0.17 -9.25 8.24
CA VAL A 76 1.04 -8.55 8.67
C VAL A 76 1.94 -9.52 9.46
N LEU A 77 3.24 -9.47 9.22
CA LEU A 77 4.23 -10.16 10.03
C LEU A 77 4.53 -9.34 11.28
N ARG A 78 4.15 -9.85 12.46
CA ARG A 78 4.51 -9.26 13.75
C ARG A 78 4.90 -10.33 14.75
N ASP A 79 5.92 -10.03 15.56
CA ASP A 79 6.47 -10.97 16.55
C ASP A 79 6.83 -12.35 15.95
N GLY A 80 7.26 -12.39 14.68
CA GLY A 80 7.56 -13.61 13.93
C GLY A 80 6.36 -14.38 13.40
N ASN A 81 5.12 -13.88 13.58
CA ASN A 81 3.90 -14.55 13.17
C ASN A 81 3.12 -13.72 12.14
N TRP A 82 2.54 -14.40 11.15
CA TRP A 82 1.59 -13.77 10.24
C TRP A 82 0.23 -13.66 10.93
N ILE A 83 -0.27 -12.43 11.07
CA ILE A 83 -1.50 -12.12 11.78
C ILE A 83 -2.31 -11.13 10.93
N ARG A 84 -3.61 -11.39 10.79
CA ARG A 84 -4.53 -10.42 10.17
C ARG A 84 -4.89 -9.29 11.13
N TYR A 85 -4.70 -8.07 10.67
CA TYR A 85 -5.06 -6.84 11.37
C TYR A 85 -5.98 -5.99 10.51
N ASP A 86 -6.79 -5.14 11.15
CA ASP A 86 -7.54 -4.09 10.47
C ASP A 86 -6.56 -3.18 9.70
N ALA A 87 -6.90 -2.85 8.46
CA ALA A 87 -6.01 -2.08 7.59
C ALA A 87 -5.65 -0.70 8.18
N ALA A 88 -6.54 -0.10 8.99
CA ALA A 88 -6.30 1.17 9.66
C ALA A 88 -5.23 1.08 10.77
N SER A 89 -4.89 -0.13 11.23
CA SER A 89 -3.89 -0.34 12.29
C SER A 89 -2.46 -0.54 11.78
N LEU A 90 -2.26 -0.52 10.46
CA LEU A 90 -0.93 -0.62 9.85
C LEU A 90 -0.08 0.61 10.14
N VAL A 91 1.23 0.38 10.27
CA VAL A 91 2.24 1.41 10.49
C VAL A 91 3.36 1.28 9.47
N ILE A 92 4.09 2.37 9.31
CA ILE A 92 5.35 2.37 8.56
C ILE A 92 6.30 1.33 9.17
N GLY A 93 6.89 0.51 8.30
CA GLY A 93 7.80 -0.58 8.65
C GLY A 93 7.11 -1.93 8.90
N ASP A 94 5.78 -2.00 8.91
CA ASP A 94 5.10 -3.29 8.87
C ASP A 94 5.49 -4.05 7.59
N ILE A 95 5.61 -5.38 7.70
CA ILE A 95 5.78 -6.27 6.55
C ILE A 95 4.47 -6.97 6.30
N VAL A 96 3.96 -6.87 5.09
CA VAL A 96 2.66 -7.41 4.69
C VAL A 96 2.81 -8.49 3.63
N ARG A 97 1.88 -9.43 3.65
CA ARG A 97 1.71 -10.45 2.62
C ARG A 97 0.48 -10.07 1.78
N LEU A 98 0.63 -10.10 0.46
CA LEU A 98 -0.42 -9.72 -0.48
C LEU A 98 -0.58 -10.84 -1.51
N VAL A 99 -1.82 -11.30 -1.69
CA VAL A 99 -2.22 -12.35 -2.64
C VAL A 99 -3.21 -11.80 -3.67
N GLU A 100 -3.47 -12.58 -4.71
CA GLU A 100 -4.54 -12.31 -5.67
C GLU A 100 -5.87 -11.96 -4.99
N GLY A 101 -6.48 -10.87 -5.45
CA GLY A 101 -7.75 -10.35 -4.93
C GLY A 101 -7.60 -9.25 -3.88
N ASP A 102 -6.43 -9.14 -3.24
CA ASP A 102 -6.20 -8.15 -2.19
C ASP A 102 -6.20 -6.72 -2.74
N VAL A 103 -6.73 -5.82 -1.91
CA VAL A 103 -6.54 -4.37 -2.06
C VAL A 103 -5.33 -3.98 -1.22
N VAL A 104 -4.34 -3.36 -1.85
CA VAL A 104 -3.08 -2.98 -1.20
C VAL A 104 -3.39 -1.99 -0.07
N PRO A 105 -2.97 -2.28 1.18
CA PRO A 105 -3.51 -1.58 2.34
C PRO A 105 -2.75 -0.30 2.73
N ALA A 106 -1.60 -0.05 2.12
CA ALA A 106 -0.70 1.07 2.36
C ALA A 106 0.19 1.28 1.13
N ASP A 107 0.96 2.36 1.07
CA ASP A 107 2.01 2.42 0.05
C ASP A 107 3.16 1.52 0.50
N CYS A 108 3.51 0.55 -0.33
CA CYS A 108 4.45 -0.51 0.00
C CYS A 108 5.56 -0.63 -1.05
N VAL A 109 6.71 -1.17 -0.65
CA VAL A 109 7.76 -1.62 -1.57
C VAL A 109 7.82 -3.14 -1.53
N VAL A 110 7.68 -3.78 -2.68
CA VAL A 110 7.80 -5.24 -2.83
C VAL A 110 9.22 -5.66 -2.44
N ILE A 111 9.34 -6.60 -1.51
CA ILE A 111 10.61 -7.17 -1.07
C ILE A 111 10.89 -8.49 -1.78
N SER A 112 9.85 -9.31 -1.95
CA SER A 112 9.92 -10.61 -2.60
C SER A 112 8.61 -10.98 -3.27
N LEU A 113 8.67 -11.78 -4.34
CA LEU A 113 7.51 -12.39 -4.97
C LEU A 113 7.33 -13.83 -4.44
N GLY A 114 6.09 -14.33 -4.52
CA GLY A 114 5.72 -15.63 -3.96
C GLY A 114 5.44 -15.60 -2.45
N MET A 115 5.16 -16.79 -1.91
CA MET A 115 4.74 -17.01 -0.51
C MET A 115 5.76 -17.80 0.32
N ASP A 116 6.93 -18.12 -0.26
CA ASP A 116 7.97 -19.00 0.31
C ASP A 116 8.74 -18.38 1.49
N HIS A 117 8.21 -17.31 2.07
CA HIS A 117 8.82 -16.60 3.19
C HIS A 117 7.99 -16.83 4.45
N VAL A 118 8.56 -17.66 5.32
CA VAL A 118 8.11 -18.05 6.66
C VAL A 118 7.03 -19.14 6.65
N GLU A 119 7.41 -20.33 6.17
CA GLU A 119 6.87 -21.59 6.66
C GLU A 119 7.98 -22.35 7.39
N GLU A 120 8.12 -22.14 8.70
CA GLU A 120 8.80 -23.14 9.54
C GLU A 120 8.05 -23.42 10.86
N THR A 121 6.87 -22.83 11.10
CA THR A 121 6.12 -23.02 12.34
C THR A 121 4.59 -22.94 12.16
N ALA A 122 4.01 -23.82 11.34
CA ALA A 122 2.59 -24.18 11.53
C ALA A 122 2.36 -25.60 11.01
N GLN A 123 2.22 -26.55 11.93
CA GLN A 123 1.78 -27.90 11.64
C GLN A 123 0.42 -27.88 10.92
N SER A 124 0.41 -28.50 9.73
CA SER A 124 -0.67 -29.25 9.09
C SER A 124 -2.12 -28.91 9.47
N ILE A 125 -2.85 -28.28 8.55
CA ILE A 125 -4.18 -28.79 8.19
C ILE A 125 -4.12 -29.18 6.73
N GLU A 126 -3.89 -30.47 6.54
CA GLU A 126 -4.08 -31.24 5.32
C GLU A 126 -5.51 -31.02 4.79
N ASN A 127 -5.63 -30.19 3.76
CA ASN A 127 -6.71 -30.25 2.78
C ASN A 127 -6.16 -29.78 1.44
N GLY A 128 -6.23 -30.68 0.45
CA GLY A 128 -5.47 -30.57 -0.78
C GLY A 128 -5.79 -29.34 -1.62
N SER A 129 -4.73 -28.65 -2.01
CA SER A 129 -4.62 -28.00 -3.31
C SER A 129 -3.28 -28.42 -3.92
N SER A 130 -3.38 -29.34 -4.87
CA SER A 130 -2.49 -29.68 -5.98
C SER A 130 -1.06 -29.13 -5.97
N ALA A 131 -0.14 -30.10 -6.09
CA ALA A 131 1.21 -29.94 -6.61
C ALA A 131 1.23 -29.15 -7.94
N ASP A 132 1.72 -27.92 -7.89
CA ASP A 132 2.44 -27.19 -8.95
C ASP A 132 3.04 -25.93 -8.32
N GLY A 133 3.89 -26.13 -7.31
CA GLY A 133 4.61 -25.08 -6.58
C GLY A 133 5.67 -24.41 -7.44
N VAL A 134 5.23 -23.70 -8.48
CA VAL A 134 6.02 -22.68 -9.13
C VAL A 134 5.83 -21.43 -8.29
N ASP A 135 6.81 -21.19 -7.42
CA ASP A 135 7.12 -19.88 -6.85
C ASP A 135 6.92 -18.83 -7.96
N SER A 136 5.79 -18.13 -7.91
CA SER A 136 5.38 -17.25 -9.00
C SER A 136 6.30 -16.04 -8.99
N LEU A 137 7.32 -16.08 -9.86
CA LEU A 137 8.30 -15.02 -10.09
C LEU A 137 7.69 -13.79 -10.78
N GLU A 138 6.38 -13.76 -10.93
CA GLU A 138 5.62 -12.68 -11.53
C GLU A 138 4.36 -12.41 -10.70
N MET A 139 3.97 -11.14 -10.65
CA MET A 139 2.68 -10.70 -10.15
C MET A 139 2.13 -9.59 -11.04
N THR A 140 0.81 -9.47 -11.09
CA THR A 140 0.12 -8.42 -11.83
C THR A 140 -0.66 -7.54 -10.87
N VAL A 141 -0.47 -6.22 -10.96
CA VAL A 141 -1.11 -5.24 -10.09
C VAL A 141 -1.83 -4.19 -10.93
N ASP A 142 -3.09 -3.93 -10.59
CA ASP A 142 -3.89 -2.87 -11.18
C ASP A 142 -3.96 -1.65 -10.26
N SER A 143 -3.44 -0.52 -10.72
CA SER A 143 -3.47 0.78 -10.06
C SER A 143 -4.34 1.78 -10.80
N HIS A 144 -5.21 1.35 -11.72
CA HIS A 144 -6.06 2.22 -12.55
C HIS A 144 -6.83 3.25 -11.71
N PHE A 145 -7.43 2.86 -10.58
CA PHE A 145 -8.15 3.80 -9.73
C PHE A 145 -7.26 4.81 -9.00
N ILE A 146 -5.95 4.58 -8.91
CA ILE A 146 -5.03 5.45 -8.20
C ILE A 146 -4.27 6.34 -9.17
N THR A 147 -3.65 5.75 -10.18
CA THR A 147 -2.78 6.45 -11.14
C THR A 147 -3.46 6.75 -12.47
N GLY A 148 -4.59 6.12 -12.79
CA GLY A 148 -5.24 6.25 -14.10
C GLY A 148 -4.52 5.47 -15.21
N GLU A 149 -3.67 4.49 -14.84
CA GLU A 149 -2.99 3.65 -15.81
C GLU A 149 -3.97 2.87 -16.68
N SER A 150 -3.66 2.74 -17.97
CA SER A 150 -4.56 2.06 -18.93
C SER A 150 -4.46 0.54 -18.91
N LYS A 151 -3.40 -0.01 -18.33
CA LYS A 151 -3.11 -1.45 -18.29
C LYS A 151 -2.49 -1.80 -16.94
N PRO A 152 -2.84 -2.96 -16.36
CA PRO A 152 -2.18 -3.46 -15.17
C PRO A 152 -0.67 -3.62 -15.38
N ARG A 153 0.09 -3.38 -14.32
CA ARG A 153 1.54 -3.50 -14.30
C ARG A 153 1.95 -4.91 -13.88
N ARG A 154 2.78 -5.55 -14.71
CA ARG A 154 3.50 -6.77 -14.32
C ARG A 154 4.77 -6.42 -13.57
N ILE A 155 4.98 -7.10 -12.45
CA ILE A 155 6.19 -7.03 -11.64
C ILE A 155 6.79 -8.44 -11.69
N SER A 156 8.04 -8.55 -12.13
CA SER A 156 8.73 -9.82 -12.23
C SER A 156 10.07 -9.74 -11.50
N VAL A 157 10.59 -10.88 -11.09
CA VAL A 157 11.94 -10.97 -10.54
C VAL A 157 12.96 -11.26 -11.64
N ASP A 158 14.11 -10.61 -11.57
CA ASP A 158 15.23 -10.85 -12.48
C ASP A 158 15.79 -12.27 -12.32
N ALA A 159 16.65 -12.71 -13.24
CA ALA A 159 17.30 -14.03 -13.18
C ALA A 159 18.08 -14.30 -11.85
N ASN A 160 18.48 -13.24 -11.14
CA ASN A 160 19.12 -13.33 -9.82
C ASN A 160 18.13 -13.44 -8.65
N ARG A 161 16.83 -13.56 -8.92
CA ARG A 161 15.73 -13.55 -7.94
C ARG A 161 15.73 -12.33 -7.01
N ALA A 162 16.37 -11.23 -7.43
CA ALA A 162 16.20 -9.93 -6.80
C ALA A 162 15.05 -9.22 -7.53
N ALA A 163 13.97 -8.88 -6.81
CA ALA A 163 12.94 -8.05 -7.39
C ALA A 163 13.53 -6.65 -7.60
N GLU A 164 13.37 -6.07 -8.79
CA GLU A 164 13.54 -4.63 -8.94
C GLU A 164 12.59 -3.93 -7.94
N PRO A 165 13.01 -2.82 -7.31
CA PRO A 165 12.20 -2.16 -6.30
C PRO A 165 10.87 -1.68 -6.91
N ALA A 166 9.81 -2.43 -6.65
CA ALA A 166 8.48 -2.14 -7.15
C ALA A 166 7.62 -1.54 -6.05
N THR A 167 7.09 -0.34 -6.28
CA THR A 167 6.19 0.33 -5.33
C THR A 167 4.73 -0.02 -5.63
N LEU A 168 4.01 -0.51 -4.64
CA LEU A 168 2.56 -0.70 -4.65
C LEU A 168 1.90 0.49 -3.95
N TYR A 169 0.74 0.93 -4.43
CA TYR A 169 0.04 2.06 -3.85
C TYR A 169 -1.20 1.61 -3.08
N TYR A 170 -1.52 2.29 -1.99
CA TYR A 170 -2.77 2.11 -1.27
C TYR A 170 -3.93 2.12 -2.26
N GLY A 171 -4.78 1.09 -2.21
CA GLY A 171 -5.97 0.98 -3.04
C GLY A 171 -5.75 0.37 -4.43
N SER A 172 -4.50 0.09 -4.81
CA SER A 172 -4.22 -0.81 -5.95
C SER A 172 -4.72 -2.22 -5.66
N ARG A 173 -4.96 -3.03 -6.69
CA ARG A 173 -5.47 -4.40 -6.57
C ARG A 173 -4.47 -5.40 -7.12
N ILE A 174 -4.21 -6.47 -6.37
CA ILE A 174 -3.43 -7.60 -6.87
C ILE A 174 -4.35 -8.44 -7.74
N LEU A 175 -4.01 -8.57 -9.02
CA LEU A 175 -4.80 -9.34 -9.99
C LEU A 175 -4.32 -10.77 -10.14
N GLU A 176 -3.02 -11.01 -9.95
CA GLU A 176 -2.41 -12.33 -10.10
C GLU A 176 -1.12 -12.38 -9.30
N GLY A 177 -0.82 -13.55 -8.73
CA GLY A 177 0.41 -13.80 -8.00
C GLY A 177 0.36 -13.33 -6.55
N ALA A 178 1.55 -13.21 -5.98
CA ALA A 178 1.78 -13.17 -4.56
C ALA A 178 3.04 -12.37 -4.26
N CYS A 179 3.06 -11.59 -3.18
CA CYS A 179 4.28 -10.94 -2.72
C CYS A 179 4.33 -10.69 -1.21
N VAL A 180 5.55 -10.44 -0.74
CA VAL A 180 5.85 -9.84 0.56
C VAL A 180 6.34 -8.42 0.34
N ALA A 181 5.77 -7.45 1.04
CA ALA A 181 6.07 -6.03 0.85
C ALA A 181 6.26 -5.29 2.19
N LEU A 182 7.11 -4.27 2.17
CA LEU A 182 7.36 -3.36 3.29
C LEU A 182 6.45 -2.15 3.19
N VAL A 183 5.72 -1.83 4.25
CA VAL A 183 4.92 -0.60 4.34
C VAL A 183 5.85 0.60 4.51
N VAL A 184 5.83 1.52 3.54
CA VAL A 184 6.69 2.72 3.54
C VAL A 184 5.93 4.00 3.83
N GLN A 185 4.63 4.08 3.50
CA GLN A 185 3.77 5.21 3.87
C GLN A 185 2.37 4.74 4.27
N THR A 186 1.76 5.47 5.21
CA THR A 186 0.41 5.19 5.74
C THR A 186 -0.39 6.49 5.89
N GLY A 187 -1.71 6.34 5.95
CA GLY A 187 -2.66 7.42 6.25
C GLY A 187 -2.54 8.58 5.27
N LYS A 188 -2.42 9.80 5.78
CA LYS A 188 -2.36 11.03 4.97
C LYS A 188 -1.15 11.13 4.04
N ARG A 189 -0.13 10.29 4.25
CA ARG A 189 1.11 10.32 3.46
C ARG A 189 1.05 9.49 2.20
N VAL A 190 0.14 8.51 2.09
CA VAL A 190 0.05 7.67 0.89
C VAL A 190 -0.30 8.50 -0.34
N LEU A 191 0.03 8.00 -1.54
CA LEU A 191 -0.22 8.66 -2.81
C LEU A 191 -1.70 9.03 -2.97
N LEU A 192 -2.62 8.11 -2.66
CA LEU A 192 -4.06 8.35 -2.78
C LEU A 192 -4.51 9.56 -1.94
N ALA A 193 -4.04 9.66 -0.70
CA ALA A 193 -4.40 10.76 0.19
C ALA A 193 -3.88 12.12 -0.33
N HIS A 194 -2.66 12.14 -0.90
CA HIS A 194 -2.12 13.33 -1.56
C HIS A 194 -2.96 13.74 -2.77
N LEU A 195 -3.30 12.80 -3.66
CA LEU A 195 -4.10 13.09 -4.85
C LEU A 195 -5.51 13.58 -4.48
N ILE A 196 -6.14 13.01 -3.45
CA ILE A 196 -7.42 13.49 -2.92
C ILE A 196 -7.28 14.93 -2.39
N THR A 197 -6.28 15.19 -1.57
CA THR A 197 -6.07 16.51 -0.95
C THR A 197 -5.79 17.60 -1.99
N GLN A 198 -5.10 17.25 -3.08
CA GLN A 198 -4.83 18.14 -4.21
C GLN A 198 -6.01 18.27 -5.20
N GLY A 199 -7.12 17.56 -4.99
CA GLY A 199 -8.26 17.55 -5.93
C GLY A 199 -7.94 16.89 -7.28
N ARG A 200 -6.92 16.03 -7.30
CA ARG A 200 -6.44 15.31 -8.49
C ARG A 200 -6.97 13.88 -8.61
N TRP A 201 -7.67 13.41 -7.59
CA TRP A 201 -8.31 12.10 -7.56
C TRP A 201 -9.84 12.21 -7.68
N PRO A 202 -10.53 11.39 -8.48
CA PRO A 202 -9.98 10.36 -9.38
C PRO A 202 -9.14 10.94 -10.54
N PRO A 203 -8.09 10.24 -10.99
CA PRO A 203 -7.22 10.73 -12.04
C PRO A 203 -7.97 10.88 -13.37
N LYS A 204 -7.77 12.01 -14.05
CA LYS A 204 -8.35 12.28 -15.38
C LYS A 204 -7.48 11.77 -16.53
N HIS A 205 -6.20 11.55 -16.25
CA HIS A 205 -5.17 11.10 -17.17
C HIS A 205 -4.23 10.16 -16.42
N ASP A 206 -3.47 9.37 -17.16
CA ASP A 206 -2.43 8.51 -16.59
C ASP A 206 -1.33 9.35 -15.92
N LEU A 207 -1.12 9.15 -14.62
CA LEU A 207 -0.16 9.84 -13.78
C LEU A 207 1.11 9.02 -13.54
N THR A 208 1.22 7.81 -14.09
CA THR A 208 2.26 6.83 -13.73
C THR A 208 3.68 7.40 -13.79
N GLU A 209 4.03 8.12 -14.86
CA GLU A 209 5.38 8.69 -15.01
C GLU A 209 5.66 9.83 -14.02
N LYS A 210 4.64 10.66 -13.72
CA LYS A 210 4.76 11.73 -12.72
C LYS A 210 4.86 11.19 -11.29
N VAL A 211 4.23 10.05 -11.03
CA VAL A 211 4.34 9.35 -9.74
C VAL A 211 5.75 8.77 -9.61
N LYS A 212 6.28 8.13 -10.65
CA LYS A 212 7.65 7.59 -10.66
C LYS A 212 8.73 8.67 -10.51
N SER A 213 8.53 9.86 -11.10
CA SER A 213 9.47 10.98 -10.97
C SER A 213 9.45 11.65 -9.59
N GLY A 214 8.48 11.31 -8.73
CA GLY A 214 8.32 11.91 -7.40
C GLY A 214 7.76 13.33 -7.41
N ASP A 215 7.27 13.81 -8.56
CA ASP A 215 6.83 15.21 -8.73
C ASP A 215 5.63 15.58 -7.84
N PHE A 216 4.86 14.61 -7.35
CA PHE A 216 3.73 14.86 -6.45
C PHE A 216 4.11 14.96 -4.97
N LEU A 217 5.31 14.50 -4.59
CA LEU A 217 5.80 14.54 -3.20
C LEU A 217 6.62 15.79 -2.91
N ARG A 218 7.03 16.53 -3.95
CA ARG A 218 7.61 17.87 -3.80
C ARG A 218 6.47 18.84 -3.49
N ARG A 219 6.43 19.34 -2.25
CA ARG A 219 5.47 20.37 -1.87
C ARG A 219 5.64 21.59 -2.78
N ASP A 220 4.57 22.06 -3.38
CA ASP A 220 4.44 23.45 -3.82
C ASP A 220 4.36 24.35 -2.56
N ASP A 221 5.43 24.38 -1.75
CA ASP A 221 5.63 25.26 -0.59
C ASP A 221 6.40 26.54 -1.03
N GLU A 222 6.35 26.92 -2.32
CA GLU A 222 6.63 28.30 -2.73
C GLU A 222 5.31 29.06 -2.69
N GLY A 223 5.03 29.58 -1.49
CA GLY A 223 3.90 30.46 -1.25
C GLY A 223 3.84 31.58 -2.28
N ILE A 224 2.61 31.92 -2.66
CA ILE A 224 2.30 33.24 -3.23
C ILE A 224 2.79 34.26 -2.20
N SER A 225 4.01 34.77 -2.39
CA SER A 225 4.46 35.99 -1.73
C SER A 225 3.59 37.11 -2.28
N LEU A 226 2.57 37.47 -1.50
CA LEU A 226 2.01 38.82 -1.51
C LEU A 226 3.13 39.77 -1.09
N ILE A 227 3.94 40.19 -2.04
CA ILE A 227 4.76 41.38 -1.87
C ILE A 227 3.79 42.56 -1.95
N SER A 228 3.41 43.05 -0.78
CA SER A 228 2.90 44.41 -0.63
C SER A 228 3.93 45.36 -1.22
N VAL A 229 3.54 46.09 -2.25
CA VAL A 229 4.25 47.31 -2.66
C VAL A 229 3.27 48.45 -2.43
N THR A 230 3.56 49.18 -1.36
CA THR A 230 3.14 50.56 -1.05
C THR A 230 3.16 51.47 -2.25
#